data_AF-A0A821K0U3-F1
#
_entry.id   AF-A0A821K0U3-F1
#
_cell.length_a   1.000
_cell.length_b   1.000
_cell.length_c   1.000
_cell.angle_alpha   90.00
_cell.angle_beta   90.00
_cell.angle_gamma   90.00
#
_symmetry.space_group_name_H-M   'P 1'
#
loop_
_entity.id
_entity.type
_entity.pdbx_description
1 polymer ?
#
loop_
_entity_poly.entity_id
_entity_poly.type
_entity_poly.pdbx_seq_one_letter_code
_entity_poly.pdbx_strand_id
1 'polypeptide(L)' 'MDVTINCDIGESYGIWKMGNDEEIMPHIDLINVACGFHAGDPNEMSKTIKLAKLYPHIKVGAHPDLPDL' A
#
# COMPACT_ATOMS: atom_id res chain seq x y z
N MET A 1 25.04 -7.36 -1.20
CA MET A 1 24.18 -8.04 -0.20
C MET A 1 22.90 -7.25 -0.25
N ASP A 2 21.86 -7.82 -0.85
CA ASP A 2 20.67 -7.07 -1.20
C ASP A 2 19.67 -7.17 -0.06
N VAL A 3 19.13 -6.03 0.37
CA VAL A 3 18.12 -5.92 1.42
C VAL A 3 16.86 -5.40 0.77
N THR A 4 15.73 -6.08 1.00
CA THR A 4 14.41 -5.60 0.57
C THR A 4 13.88 -4.58 1.57
N ILE A 5 13.54 -3.40 1.08
CA ILE A 5 12.84 -2.37 1.85
C ILE A 5 11.35 -2.48 1.49
N ASN A 6 10.51 -2.65 2.51
CA ASN A 6 9.06 -2.69 2.35
C ASN A 6 8.39 -1.57 3.14
N CYS A 7 7.18 -1.21 2.71
CA CYS A 7 6.35 -0.24 3.40
C CYS A 7 4.87 -0.62 3.27
N ASP A 8 4.09 -0.30 4.28
CA ASP A 8 2.63 -0.46 4.27
C ASP A 8 2.02 0.71 3.48
N ILE A 9 1.11 0.38 2.55
CA ILE A 9 0.58 1.31 1.53
C ILE A 9 -0.92 1.06 1.39
N GLY A 10 -1.66 2.10 0.97
CA GLY A 10 -3.11 2.00 0.77
C GLY A 10 -3.89 2.00 2.07
N GLU A 11 -3.34 2.61 3.12
CA GLU A 11 -3.96 2.70 4.45
C GLU A 11 -4.92 3.89 4.61
N SER A 12 -5.18 4.64 3.52
CA SER A 12 -6.25 5.63 3.51
C SER A 12 -7.63 4.96 3.57
N TYR A 13 -8.65 5.66 4.07
CA TYR A 13 -10.01 5.13 4.18
C TYR A 13 -11.07 6.21 3.96
N GLY A 14 -11.92 6.03 2.95
CA GLY A 14 -12.97 6.98 2.60
C GLY A 14 -12.41 8.36 2.29
N ILE A 15 -12.68 9.33 3.16
CA ILE A 15 -12.18 10.71 3.03
C ILE A 15 -10.86 10.95 3.78
N TRP A 16 -10.39 10.00 4.56
CA TRP A 16 -9.17 10.14 5.36
C TRP A 16 -7.97 9.68 4.57
N LYS A 17 -7.00 10.59 4.42
CA LYS A 17 -5.71 10.30 3.81
C LYS A 17 -4.71 9.90 4.90
N MET A 18 -4.11 8.74 4.73
CA MET A 18 -2.96 8.27 5.51
C MET A 18 -1.76 8.11 4.59
N GLY A 19 -0.59 8.52 5.06
CA GLY A 19 0.67 8.34 4.34
C GLY A 19 0.87 9.18 3.07
N ASN A 20 2.02 8.96 2.46
CA ASN A 20 2.47 9.58 1.21
C ASN A 20 2.84 8.50 0.18
N ASP A 21 1.88 7.63 -0.12
CA ASP A 21 2.05 6.42 -0.95
C ASP A 21 2.80 6.68 -2.27
N GLU A 22 2.49 7.76 -2.98
CA GLU A 22 3.13 8.08 -4.27
C GLU A 22 4.60 8.47 -4.11
N GLU A 23 4.94 9.20 -3.04
CA GLU A 23 6.28 9.73 -2.83
C GLU A 23 7.27 8.65 -2.35
N ILE A 24 6.77 7.61 -1.68
CA ILE A 24 7.62 6.54 -1.14
C ILE A 24 7.94 5.45 -2.16
N MET A 25 7.10 5.26 -3.19
CA MET A 25 7.26 4.22 -4.23
C MET A 25 8.64 4.17 -4.90
N PRO A 26 9.33 5.29 -5.22
CA PRO A 26 10.67 5.24 -5.82
C PRO A 26 11.78 4.71 -4.89
N HIS A 27 11.49 4.52 -3.60
CA HIS A 27 12.48 4.27 -2.56
C HIS A 27 12.37 2.87 -1.91
N ILE A 28 11.41 2.05 -2.34
CA ILE A 28 11.09 0.75 -1.74
C ILE A 28 10.99 -0.34 -2.82
N ASP A 29 11.09 -1.59 -2.38
CA ASP A 29 11.10 -2.76 -3.26
C ASP A 29 9.78 -3.54 -3.21
N LEU A 30 9.03 -3.41 -2.12
CA LEU A 30 7.81 -4.17 -1.85
C LEU A 30 6.79 -3.30 -1.11
N ILE A 31 5.52 -3.44 -1.47
CA ILE A 31 4.41 -2.80 -0.77
C ILE A 31 3.51 -3.84 -0.12
N ASN A 32 3.07 -3.57 1.12
CA ASN A 32 2.03 -4.34 1.79
C ASN A 32 0.72 -3.54 1.70
N VAL A 33 -0.25 -4.03 0.93
CA VAL A 33 -1.50 -3.27 0.65
C VAL A 33 -2.57 -3.62 1.68
N ALA A 34 -3.11 -2.61 2.37
CA ALA A 34 -4.20 -2.79 3.33
C ALA A 34 -5.42 -3.48 2.71
N CYS A 35 -6.13 -4.29 3.51
CA CYS A 35 -7.14 -5.23 3.02
C CYS A 35 -8.59 -4.91 3.44
N GLY A 36 -8.86 -3.72 3.99
CA GLY A 36 -10.23 -3.26 4.24
C GLY A 36 -10.74 -3.42 5.67
N PHE A 37 -9.90 -3.86 6.61
CA PHE A 37 -10.30 -4.17 7.98
C PHE A 37 -9.77 -3.09 8.95
N HIS A 38 -8.45 -2.99 9.15
CA HIS A 38 -7.85 -1.89 9.93
C HIS A 38 -7.71 -0.60 9.12
N ALA A 39 -7.58 -0.74 7.80
CA ALA A 39 -7.42 0.37 6.86
C ALA A 39 -7.70 -0.08 5.42
N GLY A 40 -7.73 0.87 4.49
CA GLY A 40 -8.02 0.63 3.09
C GLY A 40 -9.50 0.46 2.82
N ASP A 41 -9.94 0.84 1.62
CA ASP A 41 -11.27 0.50 1.11
C ASP A 41 -11.15 0.03 -0.35
N PRO A 42 -12.21 -0.50 -0.99
CA PRO A 42 -12.10 -1.02 -2.35
C PRO A 42 -11.57 0.00 -3.37
N ASN A 43 -11.86 1.30 -3.19
CA ASN A 43 -11.34 2.35 -4.05
C ASN A 43 -9.86 2.61 -3.78
N GLU A 44 -9.47 2.70 -2.50
CA GLU A 44 -8.07 2.90 -2.14
C GLU A 44 -7.21 1.72 -2.58
N MET A 45 -7.62 0.48 -2.34
CA MET A 45 -6.93 -0.72 -2.83
C MET A 45 -6.75 -0.68 -4.36
N SER A 46 -7.80 -0.32 -5.11
CA SER A 46 -7.74 -0.19 -6.58
C SER A 46 -6.75 0.88 -7.02
N LYS A 47 -6.72 2.02 -6.32
CA LYS A 47 -5.79 3.13 -6.56
C LYS A 47 -4.35 2.71 -6.26
N THR A 48 -4.09 2.07 -5.12
CA THR A 48 -2.77 1.55 -4.74
C THR A 48 -2.22 0.57 -5.76
N ILE A 49 -3.03 -0.37 -6.26
CA ILE A 49 -2.59 -1.32 -7.29
C ILE A 49 -2.29 -0.63 -8.62
N LYS A 50 -3.08 0.38 -9.01
CA LYS A 50 -2.80 1.18 -10.22
C LYS A 50 -1.50 1.97 -10.06
N LEU A 51 -1.25 2.53 -8.89
CA LEU A 51 0.00 3.22 -8.57
C LEU A 51 1.19 2.26 -8.66
N ALA A 52 1.11 1.09 -8.03
CA ALA A 52 2.17 0.07 -8.06
C ALA A 52 2.56 -0.34 -9.49
N LYS A 53 1.59 -0.41 -10.41
CA LYS A 53 1.85 -0.70 -11.84
C LYS A 53 2.73 0.33 -12.55
N LEU A 54 2.84 1.56 -12.03
CA LEU A 54 3.74 2.59 -12.56
C LEU A 54 5.22 2.32 -12.20
N TYR A 55 5.47 1.46 -11.22
CA TYR A 55 6.80 1.16 -10.66
C TYR A 55 7.10 -0.34 -10.86
N PRO A 56 7.68 -0.75 -12.01
CA PRO A 56 7.80 -2.16 -12.38
C PRO A 56 8.72 -3.01 -11.48
N HIS A 57 9.50 -2.36 -10.61
CA HIS A 57 10.35 -3.04 -9.62
C HIS A 57 9.61 -3.39 -8.32
N ILE A 58 8.47 -2.75 -8.06
CA ILE A 58 7.67 -2.95 -6.84
C ILE A 58 7.00 -4.33 -6.88
N LYS A 59 7.22 -5.11 -5.83
CA LYS A 59 6.43 -6.31 -5.53
C LYS A 59 5.21 -5.92 -4.69
N VAL A 60 4.08 -6.60 -4.89
CA VAL A 60 2.83 -6.33 -4.16
C VAL A 60 2.50 -7.50 -3.25
N GLY A 61 2.31 -7.21 -1.96
CA GLY A 61 1.82 -8.13 -0.94
C GLY A 61 0.49 -7.66 -0.34
N ALA A 62 -0.20 -8.57 0.33
CA ALA A 62 -1.40 -8.24 1.12
C ALA A 62 -1.02 -7.90 2.56
N HIS A 63 -1.69 -6.91 3.15
CA HIS A 63 -1.60 -6.53 4.56
C HIS A 63 -2.96 -6.72 5.25
N PRO A 64 -3.33 -7.97 5.58
CA PRO A 64 -4.54 -8.25 6.35
C PRO A 64 -4.33 -7.96 7.84
N ASP A 65 -5.38 -7.52 8.52
CA ASP A 65 -5.39 -7.28 9.97
C ASP A 65 -6.80 -7.51 10.57
N LEU A 66 -6.96 -7.26 11.87
CA LEU A 66 -8.20 -7.40 12.64
C LEU A 66 -9.32 -6.43 12.17
N PRO A 67 -10.61 -6.77 12.37
CA PRO A 67 -11.74 -5.91 12.02
C PRO A 67 -11.94 -4.77 13.03
N ASP A 68 -11.01 -3.83 13.09
CA ASP A 68 -10.95 -2.77 14.12
C ASP A 68 -10.61 -1.37 13.58
N LEU A 69 -11.25 -1.00 12.45
CA LEU A 69 -11.19 0.32 11.80
C LEU A 69 -11.30 1.52 12.76
#